data_AF-A0A3D5HYX8-F1
#
_entry.id   AF-A0A3D5HYX8-F1
#
_cell.length_a   1.000
_cell.length_b   1.000
_cell.length_c   1.000
_cell.angle_alpha   90.00
_cell.angle_beta   90.00
_cell.angle_gamma   90.00
#
_symmetry.space_group_name_H-M   'P 1'
#
loop_
_entity.id
_entity.type
_entity.pdbx_description
1 polymer ?
#
loop_
_entity_poly.entity_id
_entity_poly.type
_entity_poly.pdbx_seq_one_letter_code
_entity_poly.pdbx_strand_id
1 'polypeptide(L)'
;SYKRLVPGFEAPVNLVYSQGNRSAAVRIPLTGPSPKAKRLEFRSGDALANPYLAFSAMLMAGLDGIKNQIDPGDGTDVDLFELPAEQLAKISTVPSSLNGALQALDADKDYLL
;
A
#
# COMPACT_ATOMS: atom_id res chain seq x y z
N SER A 1 -14.25 -5.40 0.98
CA SER A 1 -12.91 -4.90 1.38
C SER A 1 -12.34 -5.58 2.62
N TYR A 2 -12.81 -5.27 3.84
CA TYR A 2 -12.09 -5.66 5.07
C TYR A 2 -12.18 -7.14 5.47
N LYS A 3 -13.04 -7.94 4.83
CA LYS A 3 -12.98 -9.40 4.94
C LYS A 3 -11.88 -10.04 4.09
N ARG A 4 -11.36 -9.31 3.09
CA ARG A 4 -10.18 -9.69 2.29
C ARG A 4 -8.88 -9.23 2.95
N LEU A 5 -8.87 -8.04 3.54
CA LEU A 5 -7.70 -7.45 4.21
C LEU A 5 -7.51 -8.05 5.62
N VAL A 6 -7.28 -9.35 5.68
CA VAL A 6 -7.03 -10.10 6.92
C VAL A 6 -5.65 -10.75 6.82
N PRO A 7 -4.82 -10.70 7.88
CA PRO A 7 -3.54 -11.41 7.90
C PRO A 7 -3.68 -12.90 7.56
N GLY A 8 -2.71 -13.45 6.84
CA GLY A 8 -2.60 -14.90 6.59
C GLY A 8 -3.05 -15.42 5.22
N PHE A 9 -3.61 -14.59 4.32
CA PHE A 9 -4.14 -15.02 3.01
C PHE A 9 -3.53 -14.29 1.79
N GLU A 10 -2.21 -14.05 1.75
CA GLU A 10 -1.57 -13.18 0.73
C GLU A 10 -2.18 -11.76 0.64
N ALA A 11 -2.94 -11.35 1.67
CA ALA A 11 -3.60 -10.07 1.70
C ALA A 11 -2.55 -8.96 1.89
N PRO A 12 -2.50 -7.96 1.00
CA PRO A 12 -1.52 -6.87 1.04
C PRO A 12 -1.90 -5.84 2.11
N VAL A 13 -1.73 -6.22 3.37
CA VAL A 13 -2.09 -5.41 4.55
C VAL A 13 -0.91 -4.62 5.14
N ASN A 14 0.32 -5.05 4.86
CA ASN A 14 1.54 -4.46 5.39
C ASN A 14 1.97 -3.27 4.53
N LEU A 15 2.09 -2.08 5.13
CA LEU A 15 2.47 -0.82 4.46
C LEU A 15 3.98 -0.77 4.20
N VAL A 16 4.45 -1.67 3.36
CA VAL A 16 5.81 -1.72 2.83
C VAL A 16 5.78 -1.81 1.31
N TYR A 17 6.91 -1.50 0.68
CA TYR A 17 7.13 -1.81 -0.73
C TYR A 17 8.23 -2.85 -0.91
N SER A 18 8.12 -3.64 -1.99
CA SER A 18 9.05 -4.73 -2.27
C SER A 18 9.11 -5.08 -3.76
N GLN A 19 10.26 -5.60 -4.20
CA GLN A 19 10.40 -6.18 -5.53
C GLN A 19 9.90 -7.62 -5.54
N GLY A 20 8.85 -7.89 -6.33
CA GLY A 20 8.34 -9.27 -6.51
C GLY A 20 7.53 -9.87 -5.36
N ASN A 21 7.66 -9.38 -4.11
CA ASN A 21 6.91 -9.89 -2.96
C ASN A 21 5.41 -9.57 -3.07
N ARG A 22 4.57 -10.57 -2.84
CA ARG A 22 3.10 -10.47 -2.96
C ARG A 22 2.40 -10.01 -1.69
N SER A 23 3.09 -10.07 -0.54
CA SER A 23 2.57 -9.68 0.78
C SER A 23 2.67 -8.17 1.06
N ALA A 24 3.48 -7.44 0.27
CA ALA A 24 3.62 -5.99 0.37
C ALA A 24 2.39 -5.25 -0.18
N ALA A 25 2.02 -4.11 0.43
CA ALA A 25 1.00 -3.22 -0.08
C ALA A 25 1.35 -2.65 -1.46
N VAL A 26 2.62 -2.27 -1.65
CA VAL A 26 3.15 -1.79 -2.93
C VAL A 26 4.16 -2.79 -3.49
N ARG A 27 3.92 -3.31 -4.68
CA ARG A 27 4.87 -4.16 -5.39
C ARG A 27 5.55 -3.38 -6.51
N ILE A 28 6.86 -3.55 -6.65
CA ILE A 28 7.61 -3.11 -7.83
C ILE A 28 7.79 -4.33 -8.74
N PRO A 29 7.09 -4.40 -9.90
CA PRO A 29 7.20 -5.55 -10.79
C PRO A 29 8.59 -5.65 -11.44
N LEU A 30 9.12 -6.87 -11.55
CA LEU A 30 10.34 -7.15 -12.31
C LEU A 30 10.01 -7.14 -13.81
N THR A 31 10.31 -6.04 -14.48
CA THR A 31 9.93 -5.78 -15.88
C THR A 31 11.12 -5.80 -16.86
N GLY A 32 12.28 -6.28 -16.41
CA GLY A 32 13.52 -6.20 -17.17
C GLY A 32 14.05 -4.76 -17.29
N PRO A 33 14.94 -4.50 -18.27
CA PRO A 33 15.70 -3.25 -18.35
C PRO A 33 14.91 -2.08 -18.96
N SER A 34 13.76 -2.31 -19.59
CA SER A 34 13.01 -1.25 -20.28
C SER A 34 12.48 -0.20 -19.29
N PRO A 35 12.92 1.07 -19.37
CA PRO A 35 12.43 2.11 -18.47
C PRO A 35 10.92 2.38 -18.64
N LYS A 36 10.39 2.21 -19.86
CA LYS A 36 8.96 2.40 -20.17
C LYS A 36 8.04 1.41 -19.47
N ALA A 37 8.57 0.26 -19.04
CA ALA A 37 7.79 -0.75 -18.34
C ALA A 37 7.83 -0.57 -16.81
N LYS A 38 8.72 0.29 -16.29
CA LYS A 38 8.90 0.50 -14.85
C LYS A 38 7.66 1.18 -14.27
N ARG A 39 7.15 0.61 -13.19
CA ARG A 39 5.94 1.07 -12.50
C ARG A 39 5.90 0.50 -11.09
N LEU A 40 4.94 1.00 -10.31
CA LEU A 40 4.51 0.41 -9.04
C LEU A 40 3.12 -0.22 -9.21
N GLU A 41 2.79 -1.15 -8.32
CA GLU A 41 1.48 -1.78 -8.22
C GLU A 41 0.99 -1.66 -6.77
N PHE A 42 -0.06 -0.87 -6.54
CA PHE A 42 -0.73 -0.81 -5.25
C PHE A 42 -1.80 -1.89 -5.17
N ARG A 43 -1.65 -2.83 -4.23
CA ARG A 43 -2.39 -4.11 -4.19
C ARG A 43 -3.56 -4.11 -3.20
N SER A 44 -3.62 -3.15 -2.30
CA SER A 44 -4.61 -3.13 -1.20
C SER A 44 -6.03 -2.81 -1.66
N GLY A 45 -6.20 -2.11 -2.79
CA GLY A 45 -7.50 -1.83 -3.39
C GLY A 45 -8.28 -3.09 -3.81
N ASP A 46 -9.60 -2.92 -4.01
CA ASP A 46 -10.48 -3.96 -4.52
C ASP A 46 -11.54 -3.38 -5.49
N ALA A 47 -12.26 -4.27 -6.18
CA ALA A 47 -13.20 -3.92 -7.24
C ALA A 47 -14.53 -3.30 -6.75
N LEU A 48 -14.74 -3.16 -5.44
CA LEU A 48 -15.92 -2.47 -4.91
C LEU A 48 -15.71 -0.95 -4.83
N ALA A 49 -14.48 -0.47 -4.97
CA ALA A 49 -14.18 0.95 -4.99
C ALA A 49 -14.73 1.62 -6.26
N ASN A 50 -15.22 2.85 -6.12
CA ASN A 50 -15.49 3.68 -7.29
C ASN A 50 -14.15 4.00 -7.98
N PRO A 51 -13.94 3.57 -9.24
CA PRO A 51 -12.64 3.68 -9.89
C PRO A 51 -12.20 5.13 -10.10
N TYR A 52 -13.15 6.07 -10.31
CA TYR A 52 -12.83 7.49 -10.45
C TYR A 52 -12.24 8.03 -9.16
N LEU A 53 -12.92 7.81 -8.04
CA LEU A 53 -12.47 8.28 -6.72
C LEU A 53 -11.19 7.58 -6.29
N ALA A 54 -11.09 6.27 -6.51
CA ALA A 54 -9.92 5.49 -6.11
C ALA A 54 -8.66 5.93 -6.86
N PHE A 55 -8.72 6.07 -8.19
CA PHE A 55 -7.57 6.52 -8.99
C PHE A 55 -7.20 7.96 -8.68
N SER A 56 -8.17 8.86 -8.50
CA SER A 56 -7.91 10.24 -8.07
C SER A 56 -7.21 10.28 -6.71
N ALA A 57 -7.71 9.55 -5.70
CA ALA A 57 -7.09 9.53 -4.37
C ALA A 57 -5.67 8.95 -4.40
N MET A 58 -5.43 7.88 -5.17
CA MET A 58 -4.08 7.32 -5.35
C MET A 58 -3.12 8.31 -6.01
N LEU A 59 -3.58 9.04 -7.03
CA LEU A 59 -2.78 10.06 -7.70
C LEU A 59 -2.43 11.20 -6.74
N MET A 60 -3.43 11.71 -6.01
CA MET A 60 -3.24 12.83 -5.08
C MET A 60 -2.28 12.45 -3.94
N ALA A 61 -2.41 11.26 -3.35
CA ALA A 61 -1.47 10.76 -2.34
C ALA A 61 -0.03 10.68 -2.90
N GLY A 62 0.14 10.18 -4.13
CA GLY A 62 1.45 10.13 -4.78
C GLY A 62 2.04 11.51 -5.06
N LEU A 63 1.23 12.46 -5.52
CA LEU A 63 1.66 13.84 -5.78
C LEU A 63 2.06 14.56 -4.48
N ASP A 64 1.33 14.35 -3.40
CA ASP A 64 1.67 14.90 -2.09
C ASP A 64 3.02 14.36 -1.59
N GLY A 65 3.22 13.04 -1.68
CA GLY A 65 4.50 12.41 -1.34
C GLY A 65 5.68 12.96 -2.14
N ILE A 66 5.49 13.23 -3.44
CA ILE A 66 6.51 13.88 -4.28
C ILE A 66 6.79 15.31 -3.82
N LYS A 67 5.74 16.11 -3.60
CA LYS A 67 5.87 17.53 -3.21
C LYS A 67 6.58 17.69 -1.87
N ASN A 68 6.23 16.84 -0.91
CA ASN A 68 6.76 16.87 0.46
C ASN A 68 7.99 16.00 0.66
N GLN A 69 8.49 15.34 -0.40
CA GLN A 69 9.64 14.42 -0.36
C GLN A 69 9.51 13.36 0.73
N ILE A 70 8.32 12.77 0.86
CA ILE A 70 8.04 11.75 1.86
C ILE A 70 8.85 10.50 1.51
N ASP A 71 9.77 10.13 2.40
CA ASP A 71 10.58 8.93 2.28
C ASP A 71 9.74 7.69 2.64
N PRO A 72 9.53 6.73 1.71
CA PRO A 72 8.85 5.48 2.04
C PRO A 72 9.68 4.54 2.92
N GLY A 73 10.94 4.88 3.21
CA GLY A 73 11.90 4.05 3.91
C GLY A 73 12.54 2.99 3.01
N ASP A 74 13.29 2.07 3.61
CA ASP A 74 13.93 1.00 2.87
C ASP A 74 12.92 -0.05 2.39
N GLY A 75 13.06 -0.46 1.13
CA GLY A 75 12.31 -1.58 0.57
C GLY A 75 12.62 -2.88 1.32
N THR A 76 11.60 -3.71 1.53
CA THR A 76 11.77 -5.03 2.16
C THR A 76 11.84 -6.11 1.09
N ASP A 77 13.02 -6.73 0.91
CA ASP A 77 13.19 -7.90 0.05
C ASP A 77 12.97 -9.23 0.79
N VAL A 78 12.55 -9.17 2.06
CA VAL A 78 12.25 -10.33 2.90
C VAL A 78 10.81 -10.79 2.69
N ASP A 79 10.57 -12.09 2.73
CA ASP A 79 9.22 -12.61 2.80
C ASP A 79 8.59 -12.23 4.15
N LEU A 80 7.52 -11.43 4.13
CA LEU A 80 6.85 -10.99 5.35
C LEU A 80 6.20 -12.17 6.09
N PHE A 81 5.92 -13.29 5.42
CA PHE A 81 5.40 -14.49 6.08
C PHE A 81 6.41 -15.16 7.00
N GLU A 82 7.70 -14.99 6.72
CA GLU A 82 8.78 -15.62 7.50
C GLU A 82 9.32 -14.70 8.59
N LEU A 83 8.85 -13.45 8.65
CA LEU A 83 9.25 -12.52 9.68
C LEU A 83 8.69 -12.94 11.06
N PRO A 84 9.50 -12.88 12.13
CA PRO A 84 9.01 -13.07 13.48
C PRO A 84 7.89 -12.08 13.81
N ALA A 85 6.91 -12.51 14.61
CA ALA A 85 5.77 -11.68 15.01
C ALA A 85 6.19 -10.32 15.61
N GLU A 86 7.29 -10.29 16.36
CA GLU A 86 7.86 -9.07 16.94
C GLU A 86 8.36 -8.06 15.89
N GLN A 87 8.83 -8.54 14.74
CA GLN A 87 9.26 -7.69 13.63
C GLN A 87 8.05 -7.26 12.79
N LEU A 88 7.10 -8.17 12.55
CA LEU A 88 5.85 -7.86 11.87
C LEU A 88 5.03 -6.79 12.62
N ALA A 89 5.00 -6.83 13.95
CA ALA A 89 4.30 -5.84 14.76
C ALA A 89 4.84 -4.41 14.62
N LYS A 90 6.07 -4.24 14.11
CA LYS A 90 6.66 -2.92 13.85
C LYS A 90 6.25 -2.34 12.50
N ILE A 91 5.65 -3.16 11.63
CA ILE A 91 5.22 -2.74 10.31
C ILE A 91 3.82 -2.16 10.41
N SER A 92 3.65 -0.91 9.98
CA SER A 92 2.34 -0.29 9.88
C SER A 92 1.44 -1.07 8.93
N THR A 93 0.13 -1.12 9.23
CA THR A 93 -0.84 -1.86 8.42
C THR A 93 -1.97 -0.96 7.95
N VAL A 94 -2.64 -1.36 6.86
CA VAL A 94 -3.88 -0.73 6.41
C VAL A 94 -4.97 -0.83 7.49
N PRO A 95 -5.98 0.07 7.48
CA PRO A 95 -7.10 -0.04 8.41
C PRO A 95 -7.80 -1.41 8.34
N SER A 96 -8.13 -1.99 9.50
CA SER A 96 -8.78 -3.30 9.61
C SER A 96 -10.30 -3.26 9.45
N SER A 97 -10.90 -2.06 9.33
CA SER A 97 -12.34 -1.88 9.18
C SER A 97 -12.67 -0.64 8.34
N LEU A 98 -13.90 -0.60 7.81
CA LEU A 98 -14.42 0.56 7.07
C LEU A 98 -14.44 1.82 7.95
N ASN A 99 -14.90 1.69 9.19
CA ASN A 99 -14.91 2.81 10.13
C ASN A 99 -13.50 3.34 10.39
N GLY A 100 -12.50 2.45 10.54
CA GLY A 100 -11.11 2.87 10.70
C GLY A 100 -10.58 3.65 9.49
N ALA A 101 -10.93 3.24 8.27
CA ALA A 101 -10.55 3.98 7.07
C ALA A 101 -11.28 5.33 6.93
N LEU A 102 -12.56 5.40 7.33
CA LEU A 102 -13.31 6.66 7.34
C LEU A 102 -12.76 7.64 8.38
N GLN A 103 -12.34 7.15 9.55
CA GLN A 103 -11.68 7.96 10.57
C GLN A 103 -10.33 8.48 10.10
N ALA A 104 -9.54 7.63 9.43
CA ALA A 104 -8.26 8.06 8.83
C ALA A 104 -8.49 9.14 7.76
N LEU A 105 -9.48 8.96 6.89
CA LEU A 105 -9.84 9.96 5.89
C LEU A 105 -10.29 11.29 6.53
N ASP A 106 -11.10 11.26 7.59
CA ASP A 106 -11.55 12.50 8.22
C ASP A 106 -10.41 13.25 8.93
N ALA A 107 -9.47 12.49 9.51
CA ALA A 107 -8.29 13.03 10.19
C ALA A 107 -7.21 13.54 9.23
N ASP A 108 -7.14 13.00 8.00
CA ASP A 108 -6.13 13.34 6.99
C ASP A 108 -6.75 13.31 5.58
N LYS A 109 -7.27 14.46 5.15
CA LYS A 109 -7.85 14.66 3.81
C LYS A 109 -7.27 15.86 3.06
N ASP A 110 -6.32 16.58 3.66
CA ASP A 110 -5.79 17.81 3.07
C ASP A 110 -5.05 17.52 1.76
N TYR A 111 -4.42 16.35 1.64
CA TYR A 111 -3.77 15.91 0.41
C TYR A 111 -4.76 15.69 -0.77
N LEU A 112 -6.08 15.63 -0.51
CA LEU A 112 -7.13 15.46 -1.52
C LEU A 112 -7.73 16.78 -2.03
N LEU A 113 -7.41 17.92 -1.40
CA LEU A 113 -7.96 19.25 -1.69
C LEU A 113 -7.00 20.11 -2.51
#